data_AF-A0A560LRZ2-F1
#
_entry.id   AF-A0A560LRZ2-F1
#
_cell.length_a   1.000
_cell.length_b   1.000
_cell.length_c   1.000
_cell.angle_alpha   90.00
_cell.angle_beta   90.00
_cell.angle_gamma   90.00
#
_symmetry.space_group_name_H-M   'P 1'
#
loop_
_entity.id
_entity.type
_entity.pdbx_description
1 polymer ?
#
loop_
_entity_poly.entity_id
_entity_poly.type
_entity_poly.pdbx_seq_one_letter_code
_entity_poly.pdbx_strand_id
1 'polypeptide(L)' 'MSRTFNDLKDQADRAERLVRTGLDPLTAERLREFAEECRRQMAATERDERGAPHAA' A
#
# COMPACT_ATOMS: atom_id res chain seq x y z
N MET A 1 7.19 -8.00 -10.36
CA MET A 1 6.76 -7.23 -9.19
C MET A 1 7.97 -6.51 -8.64
N SER A 2 8.00 -5.19 -8.74
CA SER A 2 9.07 -4.36 -8.21
C SER A 2 9.19 -4.45 -6.69
N ARG A 3 10.42 -4.29 -6.16
CA ARG A 3 10.70 -4.31 -4.71
C ARG A 3 9.82 -3.32 -3.94
N THR A 4 9.59 -2.14 -4.52
CA THR A 4 8.70 -1.10 -4.00
C THR A 4 7.25 -1.55 -3.86
N PHE A 5 6.73 -2.31 -4.84
CA PHE A 5 5.36 -2.84 -4.78
C PHE A 5 5.20 -3.83 -3.63
N ASN A 6 6.17 -4.73 -3.44
CA ASN A 6 6.11 -5.73 -2.37
C ASN A 6 6.23 -5.09 -0.98
N ASP A 7 7.00 -4.01 -0.86
CA ASP A 7 7.14 -3.23 0.37
C ASP A 7 5.81 -2.52 0.73
N LEU A 8 5.20 -1.82 -0.24
CA LEU A 8 3.89 -1.18 -0.06
C LEU A 8 2.78 -2.19 0.31
N LYS A 9 2.84 -3.40 -0.27
CA LYS A 9 1.90 -4.48 0.06
C LYS A 9 2.05 -4.95 1.51
N ASP A 10 3.29 -5.17 1.96
CA ASP A 10 3.57 -5.60 3.34
C ASP A 10 3.13 -4.53 4.36
N GLN A 11 3.43 -3.27 4.06
CA GLN A 11 3.01 -2.13 4.88
C GLN A 11 1.48 -2.03 5.02
N ALA A 12 0.75 -2.19 3.92
CA ALA A 12 -0.72 -2.18 3.93
C ALA A 12 -1.29 -3.35 4.76
N ASP A 13 -0.80 -4.58 4.54
CA ASP A 13 -1.27 -5.77 5.26
C ASP A 13 -1.00 -5.66 6.77
N ARG A 14 0.18 -5.15 7.14
CA ARG A 14 0.55 -4.91 8.54
C ARG A 14 -0.35 -3.88 9.21
N ALA A 15 -0.65 -2.77 8.52
CA ALA A 15 -1.55 -1.76 9.03
C ALA A 15 -2.96 -2.32 9.27
N GLU A 16 -3.48 -3.13 8.35
CA GLU A 16 -4.78 -3.81 8.52
C GLU A 16 -4.80 -4.80 9.68
N ARG A 17 -3.70 -5.52 9.91
CA ARG A 17 -3.56 -6.40 11.08
C ARG A 17 -3.57 -5.61 12.38
N LEU A 18 -2.88 -4.47 12.44
CA LEU A 18 -2.83 -3.60 13.62
C LEU A 18 -4.21 -3.01 13.95
N VAL A 19 -5.00 -2.64 12.95
CA VAL A 19 -6.40 -2.19 13.18
C VAL A 19 -7.23 -3.26 13.90
N ARG A 20 -6.94 -4.54 13.68
CA ARG A 20 -7.67 -5.66 14.32
C ARG A 20 -7.23 -5.95 15.76
N THR A 21 -6.14 -5.34 16.25
CA THR A 21 -5.63 -5.59 17.62
C THR A 21 -6.29 -4.73 18.70
N GLY A 22 -7.41 -4.08 18.40
CA GLY A 22 -8.16 -3.28 19.39
C GLY A 22 -7.49 -1.96 19.74
N LEU A 23 -6.93 -1.26 18.74
CA LEU A 23 -6.37 0.08 18.90
C LEU A 23 -7.48 1.12 19.13
N ASP A 24 -7.09 2.27 19.69
CA ASP A 24 -7.96 3.44 19.82
C ASP A 24 -8.56 3.85 18.45
N PRO A 25 -9.82 4.32 18.40
CA PRO A 25 -10.49 4.71 17.16
C PRO A 25 -9.69 5.63 16.25
N LEU A 26 -8.99 6.64 16.80
CA LEU A 26 -8.18 7.57 16.01
C LEU A 26 -6.99 6.86 15.37
N THR A 27 -6.33 5.98 16.12
CA THR A 27 -5.19 5.21 15.60
C THR A 27 -5.65 4.22 14.53
N ALA A 28 -6.80 3.58 14.74
CA ALA A 28 -7.41 2.68 13.77
C ALA A 28 -7.79 3.40 12.47
N GLU A 29 -8.32 4.62 12.55
CA GLU A 29 -8.63 5.45 11.38
C GLU A 29 -7.36 5.79 10.59
N ARG A 30 -6.32 6.28 11.27
CA ARG A 30 -5.04 6.63 10.63
C ARG A 30 -4.38 5.44 9.94
N LEU A 31 -4.44 4.26 10.55
CA LEU A 31 -3.92 3.03 9.94
C LEU A 31 -4.72 2.59 8.71
N ARG A 32 -6.03 2.82 8.69
CA ARG A 32 -6.85 2.57 7.50
C ARG A 32 -6.50 3.53 6.37
N GLU A 33 -6.40 4.82 6.67
CA GLU A 33 -5.98 5.85 5.68
C GLU A 33 -4.60 5.50 5.10
N PHE A 34 -3.65 5.11 5.95
CA PHE A 34 -2.32 4.67 5.53
C PHE A 34 -2.37 3.45 4.61
N ALA A 35 -3.14 2.41 4.97
CA ALA A 35 -3.29 1.22 4.13
C ALA A 35 -3.92 1.55 2.77
N GLU A 36 -4.88 2.47 2.72
CA GLU A 36 -5.47 2.96 1.47
C GLU A 36 -4.45 3.73 0.62
N GLU A 37 -3.60 4.54 1.25
CA GLU A 37 -2.52 5.25 0.55
C GLU A 37 -1.52 4.28 -0.07
N CYS A 38 -1.06 3.27 0.68
CA CYS A 38 -0.18 2.22 0.15
C CYS A 38 -0.80 1.53 -1.07
N ARG A 39 -2.12 1.25 -1.06
CA ARG A 39 -2.82 0.67 -2.22
C ARG A 39 -2.88 1.60 -3.41
N ARG A 40 -3.08 2.91 -3.20
CA ARG A 40 -3.04 3.90 -4.28
C ARG A 40 -1.65 3.98 -4.91
N GLN A 41 -0.59 3.96 -4.09
CA GLN A 41 0.79 3.94 -4.57
C GLN A 41 1.09 2.65 -5.35
N MET A 42 0.65 1.48 -4.87
CA MET A 42 0.76 0.22 -5.61
C MET A 42 0.09 0.30 -6.98
N ALA A 43 -1.15 0.80 -7.05
CA ALA A 43 -1.87 0.95 -8.31
C ALA A 43 -1.18 1.95 -9.26
N ALA A 44 -0.51 2.97 -8.73
CA ALA A 44 0.31 3.90 -9.52
C ALA A 44 1.58 3.21 -10.05
N THR A 45 2.30 2.45 -9.21
CA THR A 45 3.47 1.66 -9.63
C THR A 45 3.11 0.63 -10.70
N GLU A 46 1.99 -0.09 -10.55
CA GLU A 46 1.53 -1.04 -11.56
C GLU A 46 1.16 -0.39 -12.90
N ARG A 47 0.70 0.86 -12.87
CA ARG A 47 0.40 1.66 -14.07
C ARG A 47 1.67 2.17 -14.74
N ASP A 48 2.67 2.57 -13.95
CA ASP A 48 3.98 2.99 -14.44
C ASP A 48 4.74 1.81 -15.07
N GLU A 49 4.78 0.65 -14.40
CA GLU A 49 5.40 -0.58 -14.93
C GLU A 49 4.71 -1.07 -16.23
N ARG A 50 3.39 -0.85 -16.38
CA ARG A 50 2.65 -1.19 -17.60
C ARG A 50 2.68 -0.11 -18.68
N GLY A 51 3.06 1.12 -18.30
CA GLY A 51 3.06 2.31 -19.15
C GLY A 51 4.41 2.65 -19.74
N ALA A 52 5.50 2.02 -19.29
CA ALA A 52 6.83 2.20 -19.89
C ALA A 52 6.91 1.54 -21.28
N PRO A 53 6.97 2.31 -22.39
CA PRO A 53 7.43 1.74 -23.65
C PRO A 53 8.90 1.36 -23.45
N HIS A 54 9.19 0.07 -23.46
CA HIS A 54 10.53 -0.42 -23.73
C HIS A 54 10.86 -0.06 -25.18
N ALA A 55 11.29 1.17 -25.41
CA ALA A 55 11.80 1.62 -26.70
C ALA A 55 13.18 0.99 -26.88
N ALA A 56 13.20 -0.12 -27.61
CA ALA A 56 14.39 -0.75 -28.18
C ALA A 56 14.79 -0.04 -29.49
#